data_AF-A0A0C1NYQ6-F1
#
_entry.id   AF-A0A0C1NYQ6-F1
#
_cell.length_a   1.000
_cell.length_b   1.000
_cell.length_c   1.000
_cell.angle_alpha   90.00
_cell.angle_beta   90.00
_cell.angle_gamma   90.00
#
_symmetry.space_group_name_H-M   'P 1'
#
loop_
_entity.id
_entity.type
_entity.pdbx_description
1 polymer ?
#
loop_
_entity_poly.entity_id
_entity_poly.type
_entity_poly.pdbx_seq_one_letter_code
_entity_poly.pdbx_strand_id
1 'polypeptide(L)'
;MKRVILSVMGFFLMTTVAFAGHPLITDDTGTQGKGKGQVEVGLSFFSDKDKVDDATTFKTEGGDAAVGVTIGLLDSLDIVLGIPYAWYTLDENDARVDRADGLSDISFDAKWRFFEKNGWSLALKPGVNLPTGNEDKGLGAGRASYRMFFIGTKEFEPVAIHANLGYIRNENNSEERKDIWHASVAAEVEVIKDLKLLANIGMERNPDTASENHPAFVLGGISYDVSEKITIDAGVKYGLTSPETDWTALAGLTFRF
;
A
#
# COMPACT_ATOMS: atom_id res chain seq x y z
N MET A 1 22.18 3.25 12.55
CA MET A 1 21.72 4.50 11.90
C MET A 1 21.45 4.30 10.40
N LYS A 2 22.44 4.23 9.49
CA LYS A 2 22.16 4.11 8.04
C LYS A 2 21.23 2.94 7.65
N ARG A 3 21.46 1.73 8.17
CA ARG A 3 20.58 0.57 7.92
C ARG A 3 19.16 0.74 8.47
N VAL A 4 19.02 1.39 9.62
CA VAL A 4 17.72 1.62 10.27
C VAL A 4 16.94 2.73 9.54
N ILE A 5 17.62 3.77 9.07
CA ILE A 5 17.03 4.80 8.20
C ILE A 5 16.58 4.18 6.87
N LEU A 6 17.36 3.25 6.29
CA LEU A 6 16.97 2.48 5.10
C LEU A 6 15.77 1.55 5.38
N SER A 7 15.65 0.97 6.58
CA SER A 7 14.45 0.20 6.98
C SER A 7 13.21 1.10 7.09
N VAL A 8 13.34 2.28 7.70
CA VAL A 8 12.24 3.26 7.86
C VAL A 8 11.84 3.88 6.51
N MET A 9 12.80 4.19 5.64
CA MET A 9 12.53 4.72 4.28
C MET A 9 11.98 3.64 3.35
N GLY A 10 12.52 2.42 3.40
CA GLY A 10 11.98 1.26 2.69
C GLY A 10 10.54 0.96 3.12
N PHE A 11 10.22 1.16 4.40
CA PHE A 11 8.85 1.02 4.91
C PHE A 11 7.87 2.02 4.26
N PHE A 12 8.25 3.29 4.08
CA PHE A 12 7.40 4.29 3.41
C PHE A 12 7.23 4.08 1.89
N LEU A 13 8.16 3.37 1.26
CA LEU A 13 8.01 2.92 -0.13
C LEU A 13 7.07 1.71 -0.24
N MET A 14 7.09 0.83 0.77
CA MET A 14 6.20 -0.35 0.85
C MET A 14 4.78 -0.02 1.31
N THR A 15 4.56 1.13 1.95
CA THR A 15 3.23 1.69 2.22
C THR A 15 2.74 2.62 1.10
N THR A 16 3.33 2.58 -0.11
CA THR A 16 2.73 3.30 -1.24
C THR A 16 1.31 2.78 -1.41
N VAL A 17 0.36 3.64 -1.04
CA VAL A 17 -1.07 3.39 -1.08
C VAL A 17 -1.46 3.27 -2.54
N ALA A 18 -1.23 2.09 -3.11
CA ALA A 18 -1.94 1.67 -4.28
C ALA A 18 -3.38 1.55 -3.80
N PHE A 19 -4.21 2.59 -4.03
CA PHE A 19 -5.64 2.54 -3.72
C PHE A 19 -6.22 1.32 -4.42
N ALA A 20 -6.46 0.28 -3.64
CA ALA A 20 -6.63 -1.11 -4.04
C ALA A 20 -7.92 -1.70 -3.45
N GLY A 21 -8.88 -0.83 -3.11
CA GLY A 21 -9.99 -1.20 -2.25
C GLY A 21 -9.46 -1.50 -0.85
N HIS A 22 -9.11 -0.44 -0.10
CA HIS A 22 -8.65 -0.59 1.29
C HIS A 22 -9.60 -1.54 2.07
N PRO A 23 -9.05 -2.48 2.85
CA PRO A 23 -7.69 -2.60 3.38
C PRO A 23 -6.77 -3.49 2.53
N LEU A 24 -7.18 -3.96 1.35
CA LEU A 24 -6.32 -4.79 0.52
C LEU A 24 -5.12 -4.01 -0.03
N ILE A 25 -3.99 -4.70 -0.19
CA ILE A 25 -2.80 -4.17 -0.88
C ILE A 25 -2.86 -4.52 -2.37
N THR A 26 -3.49 -5.66 -2.69
CA THR A 26 -3.74 -6.11 -4.06
C THR A 26 -4.98 -5.41 -4.60
N ASP A 27 -4.76 -4.54 -5.58
CA ASP A 27 -5.80 -3.81 -6.30
C ASP A 27 -6.67 -4.72 -7.18
N ASP A 28 -7.90 -4.30 -7.39
CA ASP A 28 -8.82 -4.89 -8.35
C ASP A 28 -8.86 -4.08 -9.66
N THR A 29 -9.36 -4.70 -10.73
CA THR A 29 -9.43 -4.02 -12.04
C THR A 29 -10.54 -2.98 -12.16
N GLY A 30 -11.46 -2.92 -11.20
CA GLY A 30 -12.64 -2.08 -11.18
C GLY A 30 -12.31 -0.61 -11.35
N THR A 31 -13.21 0.09 -12.03
CA THR A 31 -13.08 1.50 -12.38
C THR A 31 -14.31 2.26 -11.93
N GLN A 32 -14.17 3.54 -11.57
CA GLN A 32 -15.30 4.35 -11.09
C GLN A 32 -16.34 4.57 -12.19
N GLY A 33 -15.89 4.65 -13.44
CA GLY A 33 -16.73 4.88 -14.60
C GLY A 33 -16.83 6.37 -14.96
N LYS A 34 -17.23 6.66 -16.20
CA LYS A 34 -17.12 8.03 -16.73
C LYS A 34 -17.89 9.05 -15.90
N GLY A 35 -17.17 10.06 -15.40
CA GLY A 35 -17.74 11.18 -14.64
C GLY A 35 -18.11 10.86 -13.20
N LYS A 36 -17.80 9.64 -12.72
CA LYS A 36 -17.96 9.23 -11.32
C LYS A 36 -16.64 9.37 -10.59
N GLY A 37 -16.72 9.48 -9.27
CA GLY A 37 -15.55 9.61 -8.42
C GLY A 37 -15.64 8.84 -7.12
N GLN A 38 -14.47 8.67 -6.51
CA GLN A 38 -14.31 8.07 -5.19
C GLN A 38 -13.31 8.89 -4.39
N VAL A 39 -13.61 9.10 -3.12
CA VAL A 39 -12.63 9.49 -2.10
C VAL A 39 -12.45 8.32 -1.15
N GLU A 40 -11.21 7.93 -0.90
CA GLU A 40 -10.84 6.91 0.07
C GLU A 40 -9.95 7.54 1.13
N VAL A 41 -10.26 7.29 2.40
CA VAL A 41 -9.43 7.69 3.54
C VAL A 41 -8.98 6.42 4.23
N GLY A 42 -7.68 6.16 4.21
CA GLY A 42 -7.05 5.05 4.92
C GLY A 42 -6.28 5.54 6.15
N LEU A 43 -6.28 4.73 7.19
CA LEU A 43 -5.45 4.89 8.38
C LEU A 43 -4.70 3.60 8.63
N SER A 44 -3.40 3.71 8.86
CA SER A 44 -2.55 2.60 9.30
C SER A 44 -1.90 2.91 10.65
N PHE A 45 -1.71 1.88 11.46
CA PHE A 45 -0.90 1.94 12.68
C PHE A 45 -0.03 0.70 12.75
N PHE A 46 1.26 0.88 12.91
CA PHE A 46 2.21 -0.23 12.89
C PHE A 46 3.14 -0.21 14.09
N SER A 47 3.68 -1.38 14.41
CA SER A 47 4.79 -1.55 15.32
C SER A 47 5.73 -2.61 14.76
N ASP A 48 7.01 -2.32 14.85
CA ASP A 48 8.08 -3.17 14.35
C ASP A 48 9.21 -3.25 15.38
N LYS A 49 9.81 -4.42 15.53
CA LYS A 49 10.88 -4.64 16.51
C LYS A 49 12.05 -5.43 15.93
N ASP A 50 13.15 -4.72 15.74
CA ASP A 50 14.39 -5.26 15.21
C ASP A 50 15.44 -5.47 16.32
N LYS A 51 15.82 -6.72 16.56
CA LYS A 51 16.96 -7.05 17.43
C LYS A 51 18.23 -7.19 16.58
N VAL A 52 19.17 -6.27 16.74
CA VAL A 52 20.45 -6.27 16.00
C VAL A 52 21.45 -7.21 16.65
N ASP A 53 21.54 -7.16 17.99
CA ASP A 53 22.36 -8.03 18.82
C ASP A 53 21.74 -8.16 20.23
N ASP A 54 22.44 -8.81 21.16
CA ASP A 54 21.93 -9.01 22.52
C ASP A 54 21.80 -7.72 23.35
N ALA A 55 22.47 -6.64 22.94
CA ALA A 55 22.48 -5.36 23.64
C ALA A 55 21.66 -4.27 22.95
N THR A 56 21.26 -4.47 21.69
CA THR A 56 20.68 -3.43 20.84
C THR A 56 19.38 -3.89 20.21
N THR A 57 18.29 -3.25 20.63
CA THR A 57 16.96 -3.42 20.05
C THR A 57 16.43 -2.09 19.55
N PHE A 58 15.99 -2.05 18.29
CA PHE A 58 15.23 -0.94 17.72
C PHE A 58 13.75 -1.27 17.74
N LYS A 59 12.94 -0.30 18.15
CA LYS A 59 11.49 -0.38 18.07
C LYS A 59 10.99 0.82 17.27
N THR A 60 10.24 0.55 16.21
CA THR A 60 9.60 1.58 15.41
C THR A 60 8.09 1.47 15.58
N GLU A 61 7.45 2.58 15.93
CA GLU A 61 5.99 2.68 15.99
C GLU A 61 5.55 3.89 15.20
N GLY A 62 4.41 3.79 14.52
CA GLY A 62 3.97 4.86 13.65
C GLY A 62 2.68 4.53 12.92
N GLY A 63 2.44 5.26 11.86
CA GLY A 63 1.31 5.06 10.99
C GLY A 63 1.30 6.04 9.84
N ASP A 64 0.27 5.92 9.02
CA ASP A 64 -0.04 6.88 7.99
C ASP A 64 -1.55 7.12 7.89
N ALA A 65 -1.88 8.30 7.40
CA ALA A 65 -3.21 8.67 6.97
C ALA A 65 -3.12 9.06 5.50
N ALA A 66 -3.88 8.39 4.65
CA ALA A 66 -3.84 8.63 3.23
C ALA A 66 -5.21 9.04 2.70
N VAL A 67 -5.23 10.10 1.89
CA VAL A 67 -6.41 10.48 1.11
C VAL A 67 -6.18 10.12 -0.34
N GLY A 68 -7.05 9.27 -0.87
CA GLY A 68 -7.13 8.91 -2.28
C GLY A 68 -8.28 9.59 -2.94
N VAL A 69 -8.04 10.18 -4.11
CA VAL A 69 -9.10 10.71 -4.97
C VAL A 69 -9.00 10.03 -6.31
N THR A 70 -10.05 9.31 -6.69
CA THR A 70 -10.17 8.62 -7.96
C THR A 70 -11.26 9.25 -8.80
N ILE A 71 -10.99 9.56 -10.06
CA ILE A 71 -11.94 10.11 -11.02
C ILE A 71 -11.94 9.26 -12.28
N GLY A 72 -13.10 8.74 -12.67
CA GLY A 72 -13.27 8.00 -13.92
C GLY A 72 -13.34 8.94 -15.11
N LEU A 73 -12.29 8.96 -15.92
CA LEU A 73 -12.27 9.70 -17.19
C LEU A 73 -13.08 9.00 -18.27
N LEU A 74 -13.05 7.67 -18.27
CA LEU A 74 -13.81 6.78 -19.13
C LEU A 74 -14.40 5.64 -18.30
N ASP A 75 -15.27 4.83 -18.89
CA ASP A 75 -15.82 3.66 -18.20
C ASP A 75 -14.76 2.62 -17.79
N SER A 76 -13.59 2.69 -18.42
CA SER A 76 -12.47 1.77 -18.23
C SER A 76 -11.17 2.47 -17.80
N LEU A 77 -11.19 3.77 -17.54
CA LEU A 77 -9.98 4.55 -17.23
C LEU A 77 -10.23 5.50 -16.07
N ASP A 78 -9.48 5.30 -14.99
CA ASP A 78 -9.47 6.15 -13.81
C ASP A 78 -8.14 6.88 -13.67
N ILE A 79 -8.19 8.10 -13.13
CA ILE A 79 -7.03 8.82 -12.60
C ILE A 79 -7.12 8.80 -11.08
N VAL A 80 -6.01 8.50 -10.43
CA VAL A 80 -5.90 8.38 -8.97
C VAL A 80 -4.86 9.37 -8.46
N LEU A 81 -5.20 10.15 -7.44
CA LEU A 81 -4.29 11.01 -6.69
C LEU A 81 -4.21 10.50 -5.25
N GLY A 82 -2.99 10.24 -4.76
CA GLY A 82 -2.74 9.83 -3.38
C GLY A 82 -1.99 10.89 -2.60
N ILE A 83 -2.50 11.25 -1.42
CA ILE A 83 -1.89 12.22 -0.51
C ILE A 83 -1.67 11.56 0.85
N PRO A 84 -0.48 10.98 1.07
CA PRO A 84 -0.11 10.35 2.34
C PRO A 84 0.45 11.36 3.35
N TYR A 85 0.04 11.23 4.61
CA TYR A 85 0.65 11.87 5.77
C TYR A 85 1.15 10.78 6.71
N ALA A 86 2.45 10.76 6.97
CA ALA A 86 3.10 9.74 7.77
C ALA A 86 3.58 10.29 9.11
N TRP A 87 3.69 9.40 10.10
CA TRP A 87 4.37 9.68 11.36
C TRP A 87 5.05 8.42 11.89
N TYR A 88 6.19 8.60 12.56
CA TYR A 88 6.87 7.52 13.25
C TYR A 88 7.68 8.00 14.46
N THR A 89 7.98 7.08 15.36
CA THR A 89 8.96 7.19 16.43
C THR A 89 9.88 5.98 16.38
N LEU A 90 11.17 6.21 16.59
CA LEU A 90 12.19 5.18 16.68
C LEU A 90 12.84 5.26 18.07
N ASP A 91 12.76 4.14 18.80
CA ASP A 91 13.35 3.99 20.12
C ASP A 91 14.47 2.92 20.04
N GLU A 92 15.64 3.23 20.60
CA GLU A 92 16.77 2.31 20.80
C GLU A 92 16.84 1.93 22.29
N ASN A 93 16.68 0.65 22.62
CA ASN A 93 16.68 0.16 24.00
C ASN A 93 15.75 0.98 24.93
N ASP A 94 14.51 1.22 24.46
CA ASP A 94 13.46 2.01 25.12
C ASP A 94 13.77 3.51 25.29
N ALA A 95 14.84 4.02 24.68
CA ALA A 95 15.16 5.44 24.61
C ALA A 95 14.89 6.00 23.21
N ARG A 96 14.12 7.09 23.13
CA ARG A 96 13.81 7.73 21.84
C ARG A 96 15.05 8.30 21.18
N VAL A 97 15.32 7.86 19.95
CA VAL A 97 16.45 8.33 19.14
C VAL A 97 15.99 9.11 17.91
N ASP A 98 14.76 8.89 17.43
CA ASP A 98 14.22 9.66 16.30
C ASP A 98 12.68 9.77 16.35
N ARG A 99 12.15 10.80 15.68
CA ARG A 99 10.72 11.02 15.46
C ARG A 99 10.54 11.98 14.29
N ALA A 100 9.64 11.63 13.38
CA ALA A 100 9.20 12.53 12.34
C ALA A 100 7.72 12.35 12.02
N ASP A 101 7.15 13.40 11.44
CA ASP A 101 5.82 13.42 10.85
C ASP A 101 5.74 14.48 9.74
N GLY A 102 4.83 14.26 8.80
CA GLY A 102 4.59 15.15 7.67
C GLY A 102 3.99 14.45 6.46
N LEU A 103 3.78 15.22 5.40
CA LEU A 103 3.40 14.66 4.10
C LEU A 103 4.53 13.79 3.55
N SER A 104 4.14 12.66 2.98
CA SER A 104 5.03 11.83 2.18
C SER A 104 4.91 12.17 0.68
N ASP A 105 5.61 11.41 -0.16
CA ASP A 105 5.56 11.61 -1.61
C ASP A 105 4.14 11.42 -2.16
N ILE A 106 3.60 12.47 -2.77
CA ILE A 106 2.28 12.48 -3.40
C ILE A 106 2.32 11.61 -4.64
N SER A 107 1.27 10.84 -4.84
CA SER A 107 1.22 9.83 -5.89
C SER A 107 0.17 10.17 -6.94
N PHE A 108 0.46 9.85 -8.19
CA PHE A 108 -0.47 10.01 -9.31
C PHE A 108 -0.44 8.76 -10.19
N ASP A 109 -1.59 8.12 -10.39
CA ASP A 109 -1.74 6.92 -11.21
C ASP A 109 -2.83 7.08 -12.27
N ALA A 110 -2.73 6.27 -13.32
CA ALA A 110 -3.83 6.01 -14.23
C ALA A 110 -4.12 4.52 -14.23
N LYS A 111 -5.35 4.09 -13.86
CA LYS A 111 -5.77 2.69 -13.92
C LYS A 111 -6.59 2.47 -15.18
N TRP A 112 -6.08 1.67 -16.12
CA TRP A 112 -6.74 1.34 -17.37
C TRP A 112 -7.10 -0.14 -17.43
N ARG A 113 -8.40 -0.43 -17.31
CA ARG A 113 -8.96 -1.76 -17.52
C ARG A 113 -9.14 -2.02 -19.01
N PHE A 114 -8.15 -2.66 -19.63
CA PHE A 114 -8.12 -2.84 -21.09
C PHE A 114 -8.81 -4.12 -21.57
N PHE A 115 -9.16 -5.03 -20.65
CA PHE A 115 -9.86 -6.28 -20.98
C PHE A 115 -10.92 -6.60 -19.92
N GLU A 116 -12.08 -7.06 -20.38
CA GLU A 116 -13.13 -7.65 -19.55
C GLU A 116 -13.94 -8.67 -20.36
N LYS A 117 -14.14 -9.87 -19.81
CA LYS A 117 -14.99 -10.91 -20.39
C LYS A 117 -15.35 -11.98 -19.36
N ASN A 118 -16.62 -12.30 -19.20
CA ASN A 118 -17.10 -13.44 -18.38
C ASN A 118 -16.54 -13.43 -16.93
N GLY A 119 -16.60 -12.26 -16.27
CA GLY A 119 -16.06 -12.06 -14.92
C GLY A 119 -14.53 -12.11 -14.82
N TRP A 120 -13.81 -12.18 -15.94
CA TRP A 120 -12.37 -11.95 -16.00
C TRP A 120 -12.10 -10.54 -16.47
N SER A 121 -11.11 -9.88 -15.87
CA SER A 121 -10.67 -8.56 -16.29
C SER A 121 -9.18 -8.38 -16.05
N LEU A 122 -8.58 -7.52 -16.86
CA LEU A 122 -7.17 -7.14 -16.76
C LEU A 122 -7.03 -5.62 -16.84
N ALA A 123 -6.10 -5.08 -16.05
CA ALA A 123 -5.77 -3.67 -16.06
C ALA A 123 -4.27 -3.42 -16.01
N LEU A 124 -3.86 -2.25 -16.50
CA LEU A 124 -2.55 -1.66 -16.27
C LEU A 124 -2.71 -0.44 -15.39
N LYS A 125 -1.79 -0.24 -14.45
CA LYS A 125 -1.76 0.92 -13.57
C LYS A 125 -0.35 1.51 -13.53
N PRO A 126 0.04 2.32 -14.53
CA PRO A 126 1.21 3.19 -14.41
C PRO A 126 0.98 4.27 -13.35
N GLY A 127 2.06 4.62 -12.65
CA GLY A 127 2.03 5.69 -11.66
C GLY A 127 3.38 6.36 -11.45
N VAL A 128 3.33 7.52 -10.83
CA VAL A 128 4.50 8.31 -10.43
C VAL A 128 4.31 8.77 -8.98
N ASN A 129 5.38 8.72 -8.20
CA ASN A 129 5.50 9.43 -6.94
C ASN A 129 6.28 10.71 -7.17
N LEU A 130 5.73 11.83 -6.74
CA LEU A 130 6.38 13.14 -6.79
C LEU A 130 7.20 13.33 -5.52
N PRO A 131 8.43 13.89 -5.62
CA PRO A 131 9.31 14.10 -4.47
C PRO A 131 8.85 15.29 -3.62
N THR A 132 7.67 15.16 -3.01
CA THR A 132 7.04 16.19 -2.17
C THR A 132 7.25 15.93 -0.68
N GLY A 133 7.59 14.70 -0.32
CA GLY A 133 7.94 14.32 1.04
C GLY A 133 9.28 14.91 1.48
N ASN A 134 9.44 15.07 2.78
CA ASN A 134 10.69 15.56 3.35
C ASN A 134 11.72 14.42 3.47
N GLU A 135 12.68 14.39 2.54
CA GLU A 135 13.77 13.39 2.50
C GLU A 135 14.63 13.41 3.78
N ASP A 136 14.95 14.60 4.32
CA ASP A 136 15.77 14.72 5.54
C ASP A 136 15.09 14.10 6.77
N LYS A 137 13.76 13.91 6.72
CA LYS A 137 12.95 13.24 7.73
C LYS A 137 12.59 11.79 7.37
N GLY A 138 13.11 11.25 6.26
CA GLY A 138 12.74 9.92 5.76
C GLY A 138 11.30 9.80 5.26
N LEU A 139 10.63 10.92 4.99
CA LEU A 139 9.22 10.95 4.54
C LEU A 139 9.08 10.95 3.01
N GLY A 140 10.18 10.92 2.27
CA GLY A 140 10.17 10.86 0.81
C GLY A 140 11.52 10.42 0.27
N ALA A 141 11.54 9.97 -0.99
CA ALA A 141 12.76 9.43 -1.62
C ALA A 141 13.71 10.53 -2.15
N GLY A 142 13.25 11.79 -2.17
CA GLY A 142 13.99 12.92 -2.73
C GLY A 142 14.05 12.97 -4.26
N ARG A 143 13.49 11.95 -4.93
CA ARG A 143 13.39 11.86 -6.39
C ARG A 143 12.04 11.28 -6.80
N ALA A 144 11.66 11.57 -8.04
CA ALA A 144 10.44 11.00 -8.60
C ALA A 144 10.64 9.51 -8.89
N SER A 145 9.80 8.67 -8.29
CA SER A 145 9.76 7.23 -8.54
C SER A 145 8.63 6.87 -9.48
N TYR A 146 8.79 5.80 -10.25
CA TYR A 146 7.81 5.36 -11.24
C TYR A 146 7.37 3.94 -10.93
N ARG A 147 6.13 3.60 -11.24
CA ARG A 147 5.62 2.24 -11.09
C ARG A 147 4.74 1.84 -12.26
N MET A 148 4.66 0.53 -12.48
CA MET A 148 3.71 -0.09 -13.39
C MET A 148 3.20 -1.36 -12.73
N PHE A 149 1.89 -1.46 -12.59
CA PHE A 149 1.23 -2.67 -12.13
C PHE A 149 0.40 -3.30 -13.25
N PHE A 150 0.52 -4.61 -13.38
CA PHE A 150 -0.41 -5.45 -14.10
C PHE A 150 -1.36 -6.09 -13.09
N ILE A 151 -2.65 -5.90 -13.30
CA ILE A 151 -3.71 -6.28 -12.37
C ILE A 151 -4.64 -7.26 -13.08
N GLY A 152 -4.92 -8.38 -12.45
CA GLY A 152 -5.92 -9.35 -12.89
C GLY A 152 -7.02 -9.50 -11.87
N THR A 153 -8.27 -9.62 -12.31
CA THR A 153 -9.40 -9.92 -11.44
C THR A 153 -10.24 -11.02 -12.06
N LYS A 154 -10.69 -11.95 -11.21
CA LYS A 154 -11.63 -12.99 -11.55
C LYS A 154 -12.75 -13.04 -10.51
N GLU A 155 -13.93 -12.65 -10.95
CA GLU A 155 -15.18 -12.72 -10.19
C GLU A 155 -15.94 -14.02 -10.50
N PHE A 156 -16.42 -14.66 -9.44
CA PHE A 156 -17.35 -15.78 -9.44
C PHE A 156 -18.11 -15.79 -8.11
N GLU A 157 -19.35 -15.32 -8.10
CA GLU A 157 -20.15 -15.14 -6.88
C GLU A 157 -20.14 -16.38 -5.97
N PRO A 158 -19.95 -16.21 -4.65
CA PRO A 158 -19.82 -14.95 -3.89
C PRO A 158 -18.36 -14.46 -3.72
N VAL A 159 -17.43 -14.90 -4.58
CA VAL A 159 -15.98 -14.70 -4.41
C VAL A 159 -15.41 -13.84 -5.54
N ALA A 160 -14.44 -13.00 -5.20
CA ALA A 160 -13.54 -12.35 -6.16
C ALA A 160 -12.09 -12.67 -5.81
N ILE A 161 -11.26 -12.89 -6.83
CA ILE A 161 -9.81 -13.08 -6.68
C ILE A 161 -9.09 -12.02 -7.50
N HIS A 162 -8.09 -11.40 -6.90
CA HIS A 162 -7.27 -10.35 -7.50
C HIS A 162 -5.80 -10.77 -7.47
N ALA A 163 -5.04 -10.40 -8.48
CA ALA A 163 -3.62 -10.68 -8.56
C ALA A 163 -2.87 -9.50 -9.18
N ASN A 164 -1.77 -9.10 -8.54
CA ASN A 164 -0.95 -7.98 -8.98
C ASN A 164 0.48 -8.42 -9.23
N LEU A 165 1.05 -7.94 -10.33
CA LEU A 165 2.48 -7.96 -10.62
C LEU A 165 2.95 -6.53 -10.87
N GLY A 166 3.87 -6.06 -10.03
CA GLY A 166 4.37 -4.70 -10.06
C GLY A 166 5.85 -4.62 -10.41
N TYR A 167 6.22 -3.56 -11.10
CA TYR A 167 7.59 -3.08 -11.18
C TYR A 167 7.64 -1.63 -10.72
N ILE A 168 8.55 -1.35 -9.79
CA ILE A 168 8.77 -0.04 -9.19
C ILE A 168 10.21 0.37 -9.48
N ARG A 169 10.34 1.50 -10.16
CA ARG A 169 11.59 2.23 -10.33
C ARG A 169 11.72 3.23 -9.18
N ASN A 170 12.34 2.79 -8.10
CA ASN A 170 12.61 3.58 -6.90
C ASN A 170 13.83 4.48 -7.12
N GLU A 171 13.67 5.58 -7.87
CA GLU A 171 14.73 6.59 -7.89
C GLU A 171 14.75 7.27 -6.53
N ASN A 172 15.92 7.28 -5.90
CA ASN A 172 16.11 7.80 -4.56
C ASN A 172 17.51 8.42 -4.43
N ASN A 173 17.66 9.31 -3.45
CA ASN A 173 18.96 9.86 -3.05
C ASN A 173 19.67 9.01 -1.99
N SER A 174 18.99 7.99 -1.47
CA SER A 174 19.55 6.96 -0.61
C SER A 174 20.33 5.91 -1.44
N GLU A 175 21.04 5.00 -0.78
CA GLU A 175 21.72 3.87 -1.46
C GLU A 175 20.77 2.67 -1.61
N GLU A 176 19.47 2.90 -1.77
CA GLU A 176 18.46 1.85 -1.91
C GLU A 176 18.42 1.27 -3.32
N ARG A 177 17.91 0.05 -3.39
CA ARG A 177 17.67 -0.66 -4.63
C ARG A 177 16.65 0.09 -5.47
N LYS A 178 17.04 0.39 -6.71
CA LYS A 178 16.21 1.14 -7.67
C LYS A 178 15.16 0.29 -8.38
N ASP A 179 15.41 -1.00 -8.52
CA ASP A 179 14.58 -1.91 -9.30
C ASP A 179 13.91 -2.92 -8.38
N ILE A 180 12.64 -2.67 -8.09
CA ILE A 180 11.83 -3.43 -7.16
C ILE A 180 10.70 -4.11 -7.93
N TRP A 181 10.46 -5.39 -7.65
CA TRP A 181 9.31 -6.12 -8.16
C TRP A 181 8.33 -6.38 -7.02
N HIS A 182 7.04 -6.39 -7.31
CA HIS A 182 5.97 -6.73 -6.37
C HIS A 182 5.12 -7.87 -6.93
N ALA A 183 4.68 -8.78 -6.07
CA ALA A 183 3.71 -9.81 -6.42
C ALA A 183 2.74 -10.02 -5.27
N SER A 184 1.43 -9.99 -5.54
CA SER A 184 0.42 -10.26 -4.52
C SER A 184 -0.85 -10.87 -5.07
N VAL A 185 -1.59 -11.54 -4.19
CA VAL A 185 -2.91 -12.11 -4.46
C VAL A 185 -3.84 -11.74 -3.31
N ALA A 186 -5.06 -11.34 -3.64
CA ALA A 186 -6.13 -11.14 -2.68
C ALA A 186 -7.38 -11.91 -3.07
N ALA A 187 -8.20 -12.19 -2.06
CA ALA A 187 -9.54 -12.74 -2.24
C ALA A 187 -10.54 -11.99 -1.37
N GLU A 188 -11.73 -11.80 -1.91
CA GLU A 188 -12.90 -11.28 -1.22
C GLU A 188 -13.99 -12.33 -1.24
N VAL A 189 -14.73 -12.48 -0.15
CA VAL A 189 -15.93 -13.33 -0.09
C VAL A 189 -17.05 -12.60 0.61
N GLU A 190 -18.18 -12.44 -0.08
CA GLU A 190 -19.41 -11.92 0.53
C GLU A 190 -20.01 -13.03 1.41
N VAL A 191 -20.03 -12.80 2.73
CA VAL A 191 -20.49 -13.80 3.71
C VAL A 191 -21.92 -13.58 4.15
N ILE A 192 -22.36 -12.33 4.16
CA ILE A 192 -23.75 -11.89 4.24
C ILE A 192 -23.85 -10.62 3.39
N LYS A 193 -25.09 -10.24 3.04
CA LYS A 193 -25.34 -9.06 2.22
C LYS A 193 -24.52 -7.85 2.68
N ASP A 194 -23.76 -7.27 1.75
CA ASP A 194 -22.94 -6.06 1.93
C ASP A 194 -21.71 -6.23 2.86
N LEU A 195 -21.50 -7.39 3.49
CA LEU A 195 -20.34 -7.70 4.34
C LEU A 195 -19.43 -8.73 3.67
N LYS A 196 -18.18 -8.33 3.46
CA LYS A 196 -17.15 -9.18 2.88
C LYS A 196 -16.05 -9.50 3.88
N LEU A 197 -15.53 -10.73 3.80
CA LEU A 197 -14.25 -11.09 4.39
C LEU A 197 -13.16 -10.97 3.33
N LEU A 198 -11.99 -10.50 3.75
CA LEU A 198 -10.88 -10.15 2.88
C LEU A 198 -9.62 -10.88 3.33
N ALA A 199 -8.85 -11.37 2.36
CA ALA A 199 -7.53 -11.95 2.60
C ALA A 199 -6.55 -11.49 1.52
N ASN A 200 -5.30 -11.22 1.91
CA ASN A 200 -4.23 -10.84 1.00
C ASN A 200 -2.93 -11.54 1.41
N ILE A 201 -2.14 -11.99 0.44
CA ILE A 201 -0.73 -12.36 0.63
C ILE A 201 0.10 -11.64 -0.43
N GLY A 202 1.28 -11.18 -0.08
CA GLY A 202 2.15 -10.49 -1.02
C GLY A 202 3.60 -10.51 -0.61
N MET A 203 4.45 -10.17 -1.55
CA MET A 203 5.89 -10.06 -1.38
C MET A 203 6.45 -9.02 -2.36
N GLU A 204 7.47 -8.31 -1.91
CA GLU A 204 8.17 -7.31 -2.70
C GLU A 204 9.69 -7.52 -2.61
N ARG A 205 10.43 -7.10 -3.64
CA ARG A 205 11.90 -7.12 -3.59
C ARG A 205 12.42 -6.12 -2.55
N ASN A 206 13.26 -6.61 -1.65
CA ASN A 206 13.85 -5.78 -0.60
C ASN A 206 14.57 -4.52 -1.15
N PRO A 207 14.19 -3.31 -0.71
CA PRO A 207 14.90 -2.07 -1.02
C PRO A 207 16.35 -2.03 -0.50
N ASP A 208 16.67 -2.75 0.57
CA ASP A 208 18.04 -2.91 1.05
C ASP A 208 18.87 -3.70 0.02
N THR A 209 19.91 -3.07 -0.51
CA THR A 209 20.81 -3.69 -1.49
C THR A 209 21.70 -4.77 -0.86
N ALA A 210 21.84 -4.79 0.47
CA ALA A 210 22.61 -5.78 1.21
C ALA A 210 21.81 -7.02 1.62
N SER A 211 20.48 -7.01 1.43
CA SER A 211 19.61 -8.11 1.81
C SER A 211 19.00 -8.79 0.58
N GLU A 212 19.02 -10.13 0.59
CA GLU A 212 18.28 -10.98 -0.35
C GLU A 212 17.02 -11.59 0.30
N ASN A 213 16.75 -11.28 1.58
CA ASN A 213 15.50 -11.66 2.23
C ASN A 213 14.42 -10.66 1.84
N HIS A 214 13.34 -11.12 1.24
CA HIS A 214 12.31 -10.26 0.67
C HIS A 214 11.15 -10.08 1.65
N PRO A 215 10.69 -8.84 1.90
CA PRO A 215 9.51 -8.59 2.71
C PRO A 215 8.29 -9.29 2.11
N ALA A 216 7.66 -10.15 2.91
CA ALA A 216 6.42 -10.83 2.58
C ALA A 216 5.43 -10.65 3.72
N PHE A 217 4.14 -10.55 3.39
CA PHE A 217 3.07 -10.28 4.35
C PHE A 217 1.85 -11.15 4.10
N VAL A 218 1.04 -11.29 5.15
CA VAL A 218 -0.36 -11.73 5.05
C VAL A 218 -1.26 -10.66 5.67
N LEU A 219 -2.47 -10.51 5.15
CA LEU A 219 -3.47 -9.60 5.68
C LEU A 219 -4.83 -10.30 5.71
N GLY A 220 -5.56 -10.08 6.79
CA GLY A 220 -6.97 -10.42 6.90
C GLY A 220 -7.78 -9.16 7.24
N GLY A 221 -8.98 -9.04 6.69
CA GLY A 221 -9.83 -7.87 6.93
C GLY A 221 -11.30 -8.12 6.63
N ILE A 222 -12.08 -7.07 6.82
CA ILE A 222 -13.50 -7.01 6.51
C ILE A 222 -13.81 -5.69 5.82
N SER A 223 -14.80 -5.71 4.92
CA SER A 223 -15.42 -4.49 4.40
C SER A 223 -16.93 -4.60 4.50
N TYR A 224 -17.57 -3.47 4.80
CA TYR A 224 -19.03 -3.37 4.91
C TYR A 224 -19.54 -2.17 4.12
N ASP A 225 -20.40 -2.43 3.14
CA ASP A 225 -21.08 -1.40 2.37
C ASP A 225 -22.28 -0.87 3.18
N VAL A 226 -22.04 0.20 3.93
CA VAL A 226 -23.06 0.91 4.73
C VAL A 226 -24.19 1.43 3.83
N SER A 227 -23.84 1.82 2.60
CA SER A 227 -24.77 2.17 1.53
C SER A 227 -24.08 2.01 0.18
N GLU A 228 -24.81 2.20 -0.92
CA GLU A 228 -24.23 2.23 -2.27
C GLU A 228 -23.08 3.24 -2.46
N LYS A 229 -22.99 4.25 -1.57
CA LYS A 229 -21.97 5.31 -1.63
C LYS A 229 -20.90 5.21 -0.57
N ILE A 230 -21.09 4.40 0.47
CA ILE A 230 -20.23 4.42 1.66
C ILE A 230 -19.82 3.00 1.99
N THR A 231 -18.51 2.75 1.99
CA THR A 231 -17.90 1.51 2.47
C THR A 231 -17.02 1.84 3.66
N ILE A 232 -17.12 1.06 4.72
CA ILE A 232 -16.15 1.06 5.82
C ILE A 232 -15.41 -0.26 5.83
N ASP A 233 -14.17 -0.25 6.25
CA ASP A 233 -13.38 -1.46 6.27
C ASP A 233 -12.30 -1.40 7.36
N ALA A 234 -11.79 -2.58 7.71
CA ALA A 234 -10.70 -2.72 8.67
C ALA A 234 -9.91 -4.00 8.38
N GLY A 235 -8.62 -3.99 8.70
CA GLY A 235 -7.76 -5.14 8.50
C GLY A 235 -6.57 -5.17 9.43
N VAL A 236 -5.90 -6.32 9.47
CA VAL A 236 -4.62 -6.50 10.14
C VAL A 236 -3.67 -7.17 9.15
N LYS A 237 -2.53 -6.54 8.92
CA LYS A 237 -1.39 -7.08 8.17
C LYS A 237 -0.36 -7.63 9.16
N TYR A 238 0.27 -8.74 8.82
CA TYR A 238 1.33 -9.38 9.59
C TYR A 238 2.51 -9.72 8.69
N GLY A 239 3.73 -9.42 9.15
CA GLY A 239 4.96 -9.74 8.46
C GLY A 239 5.30 -11.23 8.52
N LEU A 240 5.48 -11.86 7.36
CA LEU A 240 5.88 -13.27 7.25
C LEU A 240 7.40 -13.46 7.25
N THR A 241 8.15 -12.38 7.09
CA THR A 241 9.61 -12.36 7.00
C THR A 241 10.16 -11.19 7.81
N SER A 242 11.36 -11.33 8.36
CA SER A 242 11.97 -10.29 9.20
C SER A 242 12.08 -8.89 8.60
N PRO A 243 12.22 -8.66 7.28
CA PRO A 243 12.25 -7.30 6.73
C PRO A 243 10.87 -6.65 6.60
N GLU A 244 9.79 -7.42 6.73
CA GLU A 244 8.42 -6.90 6.75
C GLU A 244 8.05 -6.54 8.19
N THR A 245 7.31 -5.46 8.37
CA THR A 245 6.84 -5.05 9.69
C THR A 245 6.02 -6.12 10.38
N ASP A 246 6.33 -6.34 11.66
CA ASP A 246 5.69 -7.35 12.50
C ASP A 246 4.16 -7.32 12.38
N TRP A 247 3.54 -6.15 12.61
CA TRP A 247 2.10 -5.99 12.41
C TRP A 247 1.67 -4.57 12.04
N THR A 248 0.56 -4.47 11.33
CA THR A 248 -0.10 -3.21 10.98
C THR A 248 -1.61 -3.35 11.11
N ALA A 249 -2.26 -2.47 11.88
CA ALA A 249 -3.70 -2.32 11.90
C ALA A 249 -4.14 -1.29 10.86
N LEU A 250 -5.24 -1.57 10.16
CA LEU A 250 -5.76 -0.79 9.04
C LEU A 250 -7.22 -0.45 9.29
N ALA A 251 -7.62 0.77 8.97
CA ALA A 251 -9.02 1.21 8.97
C ALA A 251 -9.29 2.14 7.80
N GLY A 252 -10.41 1.95 7.10
CA GLY A 252 -10.73 2.68 5.89
C GLY A 252 -12.17 3.19 5.84
N LEU A 253 -12.33 4.28 5.10
CA LEU A 253 -13.61 4.86 4.71
C LEU A 253 -13.56 5.25 3.24
N THR A 254 -14.50 4.71 2.47
CA THR A 254 -14.67 5.04 1.06
C THR A 254 -15.99 5.74 0.82
N PHE A 255 -15.95 6.84 0.07
CA PHE A 255 -17.12 7.60 -0.39
C PHE A 255 -17.16 7.69 -1.92
N ARG A 256 -18.28 7.31 -2.54
CA ARG A 256 -18.49 7.33 -4.00
C ARG A 256 -19.52 8.39 -4.41
N PHE A 257 -19.28 9.10 -5.51
CA PHE A 257 -20.16 10.17 -6.01
C PHE A 257 -20.27 10.22 -7.54
#